data_AF-A0A358NFC3-F1
#
_entry.id   AF-A0A358NFC3-F1
#
_cell.length_a   1.000
_cell.length_b   1.000
_cell.length_c   1.000
_cell.angle_alpha   90.00
_cell.angle_beta   90.00
_cell.angle_gamma   90.00
#
_symmetry.space_group_name_H-M   'P 1'
#
loop_
_entity.id
_entity.type
_entity.pdbx_description
1 polymer ?
#
loop_
_entity_poly.entity_id
_entity_poly.type
_entity_poly.pdbx_seq_one_letter_code
_entity_poly.pdbx_strand_id
1 'polypeptide(L)'
;MRKLNLTFKKLNVTESIKIFKQFPEKKLRQVIDIKFSLTKQVKGAIALTCATAMVLSASYTSTYLRTHENNVYSTDSFTITENGKELCKVRDAELLDDALSKLEKNLESTYQHEIAIESKYDVVPSKAKDNEIVSETQLYEILETNVNYCILAYAINIDDEQIGIVNSEYEAKSVIEEV
;
A
#
# COMPACT_ATOMS: atom_id res chain seq x y z
N MET A 1 -92.96 24.72 -47.31
CA MET A 1 -92.08 23.54 -47.09
C MET A 1 -91.12 23.40 -48.26
N ARG A 2 -89.84 23.79 -48.11
CA ARG A 2 -88.80 23.62 -49.14
C ARG A 2 -88.23 22.20 -49.04
N LYS A 3 -88.40 21.38 -50.08
CA LYS A 3 -87.75 20.07 -50.18
C LYS A 3 -86.27 20.29 -50.48
N LEU A 4 -85.40 19.95 -49.53
CA LEU A 4 -83.96 19.88 -49.71
C LEU A 4 -83.63 18.74 -50.67
N ASN A 5 -83.14 19.09 -51.85
CA ASN A 5 -82.65 18.14 -52.85
C ASN A 5 -81.21 17.77 -52.48
N LEU A 6 -81.04 16.75 -51.62
CA LEU A 6 -79.74 16.23 -51.25
C LEU A 6 -79.35 15.12 -52.22
N THR A 7 -78.54 15.48 -53.20
CA THR A 7 -77.88 14.54 -54.11
C THR A 7 -76.81 13.79 -53.33
N PHE A 8 -77.11 12.58 -52.85
CA PHE A 8 -76.11 11.69 -52.25
C PHE A 8 -75.19 11.17 -53.35
N LYS A 9 -74.05 11.84 -53.52
CA LYS A 9 -72.94 11.35 -54.34
C LYS A 9 -72.44 10.06 -53.67
N LYS A 10 -72.61 8.90 -54.33
CA LYS A 10 -71.95 7.65 -53.93
C LYS A 10 -70.45 7.92 -53.81
N LEU A 11 -69.94 7.94 -52.58
CA LEU A 11 -68.50 7.89 -52.35
C LEU A 11 -68.04 6.52 -52.84
N ASN A 12 -67.27 6.49 -53.93
CA ASN A 12 -66.51 5.31 -54.31
C ASN A 12 -65.57 5.00 -53.16
N VAL A 13 -65.89 3.96 -52.39
CA VAL A 13 -64.99 3.35 -51.41
C VAL A 13 -63.91 2.63 -52.22
N THR A 14 -62.96 3.40 -52.71
CA THR A 14 -61.74 2.87 -53.36
C THR A 14 -60.57 3.82 -53.11
N GLU A 15 -60.51 4.37 -51.91
CA GLU A 15 -59.27 4.90 -51.36
C GLU A 15 -59.05 4.19 -50.04
N SER A 16 -58.19 3.17 -50.09
CA SER A 16 -57.62 2.56 -48.92
C SER A 16 -56.99 3.65 -48.06
N ILE A 17 -57.70 3.97 -46.99
CA ILE A 17 -57.27 4.59 -45.74
C ILE A 17 -55.73 4.61 -45.62
N LYS A 18 -55.09 5.68 -46.13
CA LYS A 18 -53.67 6.00 -45.88
C LYS A 18 -53.50 6.66 -44.51
N ILE A 19 -54.19 6.17 -43.48
CA ILE A 19 -54.11 6.73 -42.12
C ILE A 19 -52.78 6.31 -41.44
N PHE A 20 -52.12 5.27 -41.94
CA PHE A 20 -50.77 4.91 -41.52
C PHE A 20 -49.81 5.10 -42.69
N LYS A 21 -48.75 5.90 -42.50
CA LYS A 21 -47.55 5.82 -43.33
C LYS A 21 -46.99 4.41 -43.15
N GLN A 22 -47.35 3.49 -44.05
CA GLN A 22 -46.67 2.20 -44.13
C GLN A 22 -45.23 2.49 -44.56
N PHE A 23 -44.30 2.22 -43.65
CA PHE A 23 -42.88 2.19 -44.00
C PHE A 23 -42.66 1.15 -45.11
N PRO A 24 -41.74 1.40 -46.06
CA PRO A 24 -41.47 0.45 -47.13
C PRO A 24 -41.14 -0.93 -46.52
N GLU A 25 -41.94 -1.93 -46.87
CA GLU A 25 -41.89 -3.29 -46.30
C GLU A 25 -40.58 -4.02 -46.61
N LYS A 26 -39.83 -3.53 -47.61
CA LYS A 26 -38.45 -3.92 -47.82
C LYS A 26 -37.56 -3.20 -46.81
N LYS A 27 -37.16 -3.91 -45.75
CA LYS A 27 -35.90 -3.60 -45.05
C LYS A 27 -34.77 -3.68 -46.08
N LEU A 28 -34.42 -2.56 -46.68
CA LEU A 28 -33.11 -2.41 -47.28
C LEU A 28 -32.13 -2.65 -46.15
N ARG A 29 -31.52 -3.85 -46.12
CA ARG A 29 -30.31 -4.04 -45.35
C ARG A 29 -29.35 -3.01 -45.92
N GLN A 30 -29.09 -1.94 -45.17
CA GLN A 30 -27.82 -1.23 -45.33
C GLN A 30 -26.77 -2.24 -44.86
N VAL A 31 -26.43 -3.18 -45.74
CA VAL A 31 -25.14 -3.85 -45.65
C VAL A 31 -24.19 -2.73 -45.97
N ILE A 32 -23.67 -2.09 -44.93
CA ILE A 32 -22.63 -1.12 -45.08
C ILE A 32 -21.43 -1.91 -45.62
N ASP A 33 -21.32 -2.01 -46.95
CA ASP A 33 -20.17 -2.59 -47.64
C ASP A 33 -19.05 -1.54 -47.56
N ILE A 34 -18.46 -1.37 -46.37
CA ILE A 34 -17.23 -0.58 -46.20
C ILE A 34 -16.12 -1.34 -46.91
N LYS A 35 -16.02 -1.17 -48.22
CA LYS A 35 -14.82 -1.46 -48.99
C LYS A 35 -13.87 -0.29 -48.86
N PHE A 36 -13.31 -0.12 -47.67
CA PHE A 36 -12.19 0.80 -47.50
C PHE A 36 -10.95 0.12 -48.08
N SER A 37 -10.51 0.51 -49.28
CA SER A 37 -9.21 0.08 -49.81
C SER A 37 -8.11 0.84 -49.08
N LEU A 38 -7.86 0.47 -47.82
CA LEU A 38 -6.80 1.05 -47.03
C LEU A 38 -5.46 0.76 -47.71
N THR A 39 -4.70 1.81 -48.01
CA THR A 39 -3.34 1.68 -48.52
C THR A 39 -2.49 0.93 -47.50
N LYS A 40 -1.43 0.24 -47.95
CA LYS A 40 -0.55 -0.55 -47.07
C LYS A 40 -0.01 0.29 -45.89
N GLN A 41 0.23 1.58 -46.10
CA GLN A 41 0.70 2.53 -45.09
C GLN A 41 -0.35 2.77 -43.99
N VAL A 42 -1.63 2.94 -44.35
CA VAL A 42 -2.68 3.17 -43.35
C VAL A 42 -2.96 1.91 -42.53
N LYS A 43 -2.90 0.72 -43.16
CA LYS A 43 -2.98 -0.56 -42.42
C LYS A 43 -1.84 -0.70 -41.41
N GLY A 44 -0.62 -0.31 -41.78
CA GLY A 44 0.54 -0.30 -40.89
C GLY A 44 0.37 0.68 -39.72
N ALA A 45 -0.14 1.90 -39.98
CA ALA A 45 -0.39 2.89 -38.93
C ALA A 45 -1.49 2.44 -37.95
N ILE A 46 -2.58 1.83 -38.44
CA ILE A 46 -3.64 1.28 -37.59
C ILE A 46 -3.09 0.13 -36.74
N ALA A 47 -2.32 -0.79 -37.33
CA ALA A 47 -1.71 -1.88 -36.58
C ALA A 47 -0.76 -1.37 -35.48
N LEU A 48 0.03 -0.35 -35.79
CA LEU A 48 0.97 0.25 -34.83
C LEU A 48 0.23 0.97 -33.69
N THR A 49 -0.83 1.71 -33.99
CA THR A 49 -1.64 2.39 -32.96
C THR A 49 -2.42 1.40 -32.07
N CYS A 50 -2.93 0.30 -32.63
CA CYS A 50 -3.53 -0.76 -31.83
C CYS A 50 -2.50 -1.45 -30.92
N ALA A 51 -1.30 -1.75 -31.45
CA ALA A 51 -0.24 -2.38 -30.68
C ALA A 51 0.23 -1.46 -29.53
N THR A 52 0.43 -0.17 -29.79
CA THR A 52 0.83 0.78 -28.74
C THR A 52 -0.26 0.95 -27.68
N ALA A 53 -1.53 1.02 -28.09
CA ALA A 53 -2.65 1.08 -27.15
C ALA A 53 -2.72 -0.15 -26.25
N MET A 54 -2.52 -1.35 -26.81
CA MET A 54 -2.48 -2.59 -26.02
C MET A 54 -1.33 -2.58 -25.00
N VAL A 55 -0.11 -2.24 -25.42
CA VAL A 55 1.05 -2.18 -24.50
C VAL A 55 0.81 -1.16 -23.39
N LEU A 56 0.35 0.04 -23.70
CA LEU A 56 0.05 1.07 -22.71
C LEU A 56 -1.03 0.63 -21.73
N SER A 57 -2.12 0.02 -22.22
CA SER A 57 -3.21 -0.48 -21.38
C SER A 57 -2.72 -1.58 -20.44
N ALA A 58 -1.95 -2.55 -20.95
CA ALA A 58 -1.41 -3.65 -20.17
C ALA A 58 -0.43 -3.17 -19.09
N SER A 59 0.45 -2.22 -19.43
CA SER A 59 1.36 -1.60 -18.47
C SER A 59 0.61 -0.87 -17.35
N TYR A 60 -0.42 -0.08 -17.69
CA TYR A 60 -1.21 0.65 -16.69
C TYR A 60 -2.04 -0.28 -15.80
N THR A 61 -2.67 -1.32 -16.36
CA THR A 61 -3.40 -2.30 -15.54
C THR A 61 -2.46 -3.11 -14.65
N SER A 62 -1.25 -3.42 -15.12
CA SER A 62 -0.24 -4.13 -14.34
C SER A 62 0.24 -3.31 -13.14
N THR A 63 0.53 -2.02 -13.35
CA THR A 63 0.91 -1.12 -12.25
C THR A 63 -0.26 -0.91 -11.28
N TYR A 64 -1.49 -0.76 -11.79
CA TYR A 64 -2.68 -0.63 -10.95
C TYR A 64 -2.93 -1.86 -10.07
N LEU A 65 -2.86 -3.07 -10.63
CA LEU A 65 -3.04 -4.30 -9.85
C LEU A 65 -1.96 -4.46 -8.79
N ARG A 66 -0.69 -4.22 -9.14
CA ARG A 66 0.44 -4.28 -8.20
C ARG A 66 0.31 -3.31 -7.03
N THR A 67 -0.12 -2.08 -7.29
CA THR A 67 -0.25 -1.07 -6.22
C THR A 67 -1.53 -1.26 -5.40
N HIS A 68 -2.58 -1.85 -5.98
CA HIS A 68 -3.84 -2.03 -5.27
C HIS A 68 -3.89 -3.33 -4.46
N GLU A 69 -3.30 -4.44 -4.91
CA GLU A 69 -3.28 -5.71 -4.15
C GLU A 69 -2.46 -5.58 -2.85
N ASN A 70 -1.30 -4.92 -2.90
CA ASN A 70 -0.49 -4.64 -1.70
C ASN A 70 -1.10 -3.60 -0.75
N ASN A 71 -2.22 -2.97 -1.11
CA ASN A 71 -2.82 -1.85 -0.36
C ASN A 71 -4.15 -2.21 0.31
N VAL A 72 -4.76 -3.37 -0.02
CA VAL A 72 -6.12 -3.72 0.41
C VAL A 72 -6.17 -4.49 1.72
N TYR A 73 -5.14 -5.26 2.06
CA TYR A 73 -5.14 -6.07 3.26
C TYR A 73 -4.18 -5.50 4.29
N SER A 74 -4.74 -4.97 5.38
CA SER A 74 -3.95 -4.65 6.56
C SER A 74 -3.63 -5.95 7.28
N THR A 75 -2.36 -6.33 7.24
CA THR A 75 -1.81 -7.47 7.98
C THR A 75 -1.79 -7.11 9.47
N ASP A 76 -1.97 -8.12 10.33
CA ASP A 76 -1.77 -7.93 11.77
C ASP A 76 -0.30 -7.58 12.04
N SER A 77 -0.06 -6.56 12.85
CA SER A 77 1.27 -6.02 13.11
C SER A 77 1.36 -5.46 14.53
N PHE A 78 2.55 -5.15 15.00
CA PHE A 78 2.76 -4.45 16.26
C PHE A 78 3.39 -3.10 15.99
N THR A 79 2.84 -2.06 16.61
CA THR A 79 3.39 -0.71 16.56
C THR A 79 4.29 -0.52 17.76
N ILE A 80 5.55 -0.16 17.51
CA ILE A 80 6.53 0.17 18.53
C ILE A 80 6.44 1.68 18.77
N THR A 81 6.18 2.05 20.01
CA THR A 81 6.10 3.43 20.44
C THR A 81 7.16 3.72 21.49
N GLU A 82 7.78 4.89 21.41
CA GLU A 82 8.69 5.41 22.43
C GLU A 82 8.06 6.65 23.04
N ASN A 83 7.85 6.64 24.36
CA ASN A 83 7.23 7.76 25.09
C ASN A 83 5.92 8.28 24.46
N GLY A 84 5.11 7.37 23.89
CA GLY A 84 3.84 7.69 23.24
C GLY A 84 3.95 8.21 21.79
N LYS A 85 5.15 8.25 21.20
CA LYS A 85 5.35 8.55 19.78
C LYS A 85 5.57 7.26 18.98
N GLU A 86 4.83 7.09 17.89
CA GLU A 86 4.99 5.97 16.96
C GLU A 86 6.35 6.06 16.24
N LEU A 87 7.17 5.01 16.39
CA LEU A 87 8.46 4.89 15.71
C LEU A 87 8.32 4.06 14.43
N CYS A 88 7.82 2.83 14.56
CA CYS A 88 7.70 1.90 13.44
C CYS A 88 6.70 0.78 13.72
N LYS A 89 6.39 0.00 12.68
CA LYS A 89 5.51 -1.18 12.76
C LYS A 89 6.27 -2.44 12.33
N VAL A 90 6.11 -3.52 13.08
CA VAL A 90 6.78 -4.80 12.88
C VAL A 90 5.77 -5.95 12.82
N ARG A 91 6.17 -7.11 12.27
CA ARG A 91 5.30 -8.29 12.22
C ARG A 91 5.18 -8.98 13.57
N ASP A 92 6.32 -9.16 14.22
CA ASP A 92 6.44 -9.91 15.46
C ASP A 92 6.98 -9.00 16.56
N ALA A 93 6.39 -9.09 17.74
CA ALA A 93 6.81 -8.32 18.91
C ALA A 93 8.21 -8.72 19.40
N GLU A 94 8.55 -10.01 19.29
CA GLU A 94 9.83 -10.58 19.76
C GLU A 94 11.06 -9.96 19.06
N LEU A 95 10.88 -9.42 17.84
CA LEU A 95 11.95 -8.76 17.09
C LEU A 95 12.48 -7.50 17.78
N LEU A 96 11.67 -6.86 18.61
CA LEU A 96 12.11 -5.69 19.38
C LEU A 96 13.17 -6.09 20.41
N ASP A 97 12.90 -7.15 21.19
CA ASP A 97 13.79 -7.59 22.28
C ASP A 97 15.15 -8.05 21.72
N ASP A 98 15.13 -8.78 20.61
CA ASP A 98 16.34 -9.21 19.91
C ASP A 98 17.15 -8.01 19.38
N ALA A 99 16.46 -7.01 18.81
CA ALA A 99 17.11 -5.81 18.30
C ALA A 99 17.72 -4.97 19.43
N LEU A 100 17.02 -4.82 20.56
CA LEU A 100 17.52 -4.11 21.74
C LEU A 100 18.74 -4.82 22.35
N SER A 101 18.68 -6.14 22.56
CA SER A 101 19.82 -6.90 23.10
C SER A 101 21.06 -6.80 22.19
N LYS A 102 20.86 -6.81 20.86
CA LYS A 102 21.93 -6.63 19.91
C LYS A 102 22.51 -5.21 19.96
N LEU A 103 21.65 -4.21 20.13
CA LEU A 103 22.06 -2.81 20.25
C LEU A 103 22.86 -2.58 21.53
N GLU A 104 22.42 -3.12 22.67
CA GLU A 104 23.15 -3.06 23.95
C GLU A 104 24.56 -3.64 23.80
N LYS A 105 24.67 -4.88 23.30
CA LYS A 105 25.98 -5.53 23.09
C LYS A 105 26.90 -4.73 22.17
N ASN A 106 26.35 -4.14 21.10
CA ASN A 106 27.13 -3.33 20.18
C ASN A 106 27.64 -2.05 20.86
N LEU A 107 26.80 -1.37 21.64
CA LEU A 107 27.20 -0.19 22.40
C LEU A 107 28.23 -0.55 23.48
N GLU A 108 28.01 -1.63 24.24
CA GLU A 108 28.95 -2.09 25.28
C GLU A 108 30.32 -2.40 24.70
N SER A 109 30.37 -3.08 23.55
CA SER A 109 31.63 -3.38 22.87
C SER A 109 32.36 -2.13 22.37
N THR A 110 31.61 -1.08 22.02
CA THR A 110 32.15 0.16 21.48
C THR A 110 32.74 1.04 22.59
N TYR A 111 32.06 1.15 23.72
CA TYR A 111 32.47 2.01 24.84
C TYR A 111 33.24 1.27 25.94
N GLN A 112 33.32 -0.06 25.88
CA GLN A 112 33.95 -0.92 26.90
C GLN A 112 33.41 -0.64 28.31
N HIS A 113 32.14 -0.27 28.39
CA HIS A 113 31.40 -0.03 29.61
C HIS A 113 30.06 -0.73 29.51
N GLU A 114 29.50 -1.08 30.65
CA GLU A 114 28.13 -1.56 30.72
C GLU A 114 27.16 -0.42 30.41
N ILE A 115 26.11 -0.73 29.65
CA ILE A 115 25.17 0.28 29.14
C ILE A 115 23.75 -0.14 29.46
N ALA A 116 22.97 0.81 29.96
CA ALA A 116 21.53 0.64 30.15
C ALA A 116 20.76 1.51 29.15
N ILE A 117 19.86 0.89 28.38
CA ILE A 117 18.91 1.62 27.56
C ILE A 117 17.86 2.27 28.47
N GLU A 118 17.73 3.59 28.39
CA GLU A 118 16.75 4.35 29.18
C GLU A 118 15.40 4.45 28.46
N SER A 119 15.41 4.40 27.12
CA SER A 119 14.22 4.47 26.29
C SER A 119 13.22 3.37 26.65
N LYS A 120 12.01 3.79 27.05
CA LYS A 120 10.87 2.89 27.29
C LYS A 120 10.13 2.67 25.99
N TYR A 121 10.20 1.44 25.49
CA TYR A 121 9.47 1.01 24.31
C TYR A 121 8.21 0.24 24.71
N ASP A 122 7.09 0.66 24.17
CA ASP A 122 5.81 -0.03 24.32
C ASP A 122 5.42 -0.67 23.00
N VAL A 123 4.98 -1.93 23.06
CA VAL A 123 4.52 -2.70 21.90
C VAL A 123 3.00 -2.79 21.94
N VAL A 124 2.35 -2.19 20.93
CA VAL A 124 0.88 -2.15 20.85
C VAL A 124 0.40 -2.96 19.63
N PRO A 125 -0.53 -3.92 19.80
CA PRO A 125 -1.14 -4.62 18.69
C PRO A 125 -1.83 -3.63 17.74
N SER A 126 -1.60 -3.80 16.44
CA SER A 126 -2.00 -2.87 15.40
C SER A 126 -2.26 -3.60 14.08
N LYS A 127 -2.61 -2.83 13.05
CA LYS A 127 -2.69 -3.33 11.68
C LYS A 127 -1.92 -2.40 10.77
N ALA A 128 -1.12 -2.99 9.89
CA ALA A 128 -0.27 -2.27 8.96
C ALA A 128 -0.37 -2.90 7.57
N LYS A 129 -0.12 -2.11 6.55
CA LYS A 129 0.10 -2.64 5.21
C LYS A 129 1.51 -3.21 5.12
N ASP A 130 1.72 -4.18 4.24
CA ASP A 130 3.03 -4.80 4.06
C ASP A 130 4.15 -3.80 3.70
N ASN A 131 3.81 -2.67 3.08
CA ASN A 131 4.77 -1.60 2.78
C ASN A 131 5.07 -0.67 3.96
N GLU A 132 4.25 -0.68 5.01
CA GLU A 132 4.44 0.06 6.26
C GLU A 132 5.18 -0.76 7.32
N ILE A 133 5.26 -2.08 7.11
CA ILE A 133 5.97 -3.00 8.00
C ILE A 133 7.46 -2.94 7.69
N VAL A 134 8.23 -2.67 8.74
CA VAL A 134 9.67 -2.48 8.67
C VAL A 134 10.37 -3.85 8.78
N SER A 135 11.48 -4.04 8.05
CA SER A 135 12.32 -5.24 8.18
C SER A 135 13.19 -5.19 9.44
N GLU A 136 13.67 -6.33 9.91
CA GLU A 136 14.53 -6.42 11.11
C GLU A 136 15.78 -5.50 11.01
N THR A 137 16.40 -5.42 9.84
CA THR A 137 17.55 -4.54 9.60
C THR A 137 17.20 -3.06 9.76
N GLN A 138 16.05 -2.65 9.23
CA GLN A 138 15.59 -1.27 9.30
C GLN A 138 15.11 -0.92 10.71
N LEU A 139 14.52 -1.89 11.44
CA LEU A 139 14.17 -1.73 12.84
C LEU A 139 15.41 -1.38 13.67
N TYR A 140 16.50 -2.12 13.47
CA TYR A 140 17.77 -1.85 14.16
C TYR A 140 18.29 -0.43 13.87
N GLU A 141 18.32 0.00 12.61
CA GLU A 141 18.76 1.35 12.22
C GLU A 141 17.89 2.46 12.85
N ILE A 142 16.57 2.25 12.90
CA ILE A 142 15.64 3.19 13.52
C ILE A 142 15.88 3.28 15.03
N LEU A 143 16.06 2.14 15.70
CA LEU A 143 16.36 2.11 17.14
C LEU A 143 17.70 2.77 17.43
N GLU A 144 18.76 2.45 16.68
CA GLU A 144 20.09 3.06 16.84
C GLU A 144 20.06 4.59 16.72
N THR A 145 19.20 5.13 15.85
CA THR A 145 19.09 6.59 15.65
C THR A 145 18.29 7.29 16.77
N ASN A 146 17.37 6.59 17.43
CA ASN A 146 16.44 7.18 18.41
C ASN A 146 16.70 6.75 19.85
N VAL A 147 17.63 5.82 20.10
CA VAL A 147 17.89 5.27 21.43
C VAL A 147 18.55 6.30 22.35
N ASN A 148 18.01 6.45 23.55
CA ASN A 148 18.68 7.09 24.68
C ASN A 148 19.25 6.00 25.59
N TYR A 149 20.54 6.12 25.91
CA TYR A 149 21.24 5.16 26.75
C TYR A 149 22.12 5.88 27.77
N CYS A 150 22.36 5.20 28.89
CA CYS A 150 23.24 5.64 29.95
C CYS A 150 24.45 4.71 30.03
N ILE A 151 25.63 5.30 30.18
CA ILE A 151 26.86 4.55 30.50
C ILE A 151 26.88 4.33 32.01
N LEU A 152 26.93 3.07 32.43
CA LEU A 152 26.97 2.69 33.83
C LEU A 152 28.41 2.69 34.35
N ALA A 153 28.54 3.00 35.64
CA ALA A 153 29.78 2.86 36.37
C ALA A 153 29.45 2.40 37.79
N TYR A 154 30.26 1.49 38.31
CA TYR A 154 30.02 0.82 39.58
C TYR A 154 31.04 1.28 40.61
N ALA A 155 30.57 1.82 41.74
CA ALA A 155 31.44 2.18 42.84
C ALA A 155 31.65 0.97 43.77
N ILE A 156 32.91 0.65 44.08
CA ILE A 156 33.27 -0.35 45.08
C ILE A 156 33.42 0.36 46.42
N ASN A 157 32.57 -0.01 47.37
CA ASN A 157 32.55 0.53 48.72
C ASN A 157 32.89 -0.58 49.73
N ILE A 158 33.82 -0.30 50.65
CA ILE A 158 34.13 -1.16 51.80
C ILE A 158 33.97 -0.29 53.04
N ASP A 159 33.23 -0.78 54.05
CA ASP A 159 32.95 -0.05 55.30
C ASP A 159 32.40 1.37 55.08
N ASP A 160 31.48 1.52 54.12
CA ASP A 160 30.87 2.79 53.69
C ASP A 160 31.84 3.83 53.10
N GLU A 161 33.09 3.44 52.82
CA GLU A 161 34.10 4.28 52.15
C GLU A 161 34.28 3.85 50.69
N GLN A 162 34.23 4.81 49.76
CA GLN A 162 34.41 4.56 48.33
C GLN A 162 35.89 4.35 48.00
N ILE A 163 36.22 3.14 47.54
CA ILE A 163 37.60 2.74 47.24
C ILE A 163 37.91 2.88 45.74
N GLY A 164 36.93 2.66 44.87
CA GLY A 164 37.14 2.74 43.43
C GLY A 164 35.85 2.78 42.61
N ILE A 165 36.01 3.06 41.32
CA ILE A 165 34.93 3.00 40.33
C ILE A 165 35.41 2.09 39.20
N VAL A 166 34.55 1.17 38.76
CA VAL A 166 34.80 0.23 37.67
C VAL A 166 33.69 0.29 36.63
N ASN A 167 33.96 -0.23 35.43
CA ASN A 167 33.16 0.06 34.24
C ASN A 167 32.04 -0.97 34.01
N SER A 168 32.05 -2.09 34.74
CA SER A 168 31.03 -3.14 34.67
C SER A 168 30.83 -3.84 36.01
N GLU A 169 29.68 -4.47 36.19
CA GLU A 169 29.39 -5.28 37.37
C GLU A 169 30.32 -6.51 37.45
N TYR A 170 30.69 -7.08 36.30
CA TYR A 170 31.61 -8.23 36.23
C TYR A 170 32.99 -7.87 36.76
N GLU A 171 33.54 -6.71 36.35
CA GLU A 171 34.81 -6.21 36.89
C GLU A 171 34.70 -5.94 38.40
N ALA A 172 33.59 -5.35 38.86
CA ALA A 172 33.36 -5.12 40.29
C ALA A 172 33.40 -6.42 41.10
N LYS A 173 32.68 -7.46 40.64
CA LYS A 173 32.65 -8.77 41.30
C LYS A 173 34.01 -9.46 41.25
N SER A 174 34.71 -9.39 40.12
CA SER A 174 36.05 -9.99 39.96
C SER A 174 37.05 -9.38 40.94
N VAL A 175 37.03 -8.04 41.12
CA VAL A 175 37.92 -7.35 42.07
C VAL A 175 37.58 -7.72 43.52
N ILE A 176 36.31 -7.92 43.86
CA ILE A 176 35.90 -8.34 45.21
C ILE A 176 36.28 -9.80 45.48
N GLU A 177 36.15 -10.69 44.49
CA GLU A 177 36.48 -12.12 44.62
C GLU A 177 37.99 -12.40 44.66
N GLU A 178 38.81 -11.51 44.10
CA GLU A 178 40.28 -11.63 44.12
C GLU A 178 40.91 -11.25 45.47
N VAL A 179 40.17 -10.57 46.36
CA VAL A 179 40.61 -10.08 47.69
C VAL A 179 40.20 -11.04 48.81
#